data_AF-A0A816GB68-F1
#
_entry.id   AF-A0A816GB68-F1
#
_cell.length_a   1.000
_cell.length_b   1.000
_cell.length_c   1.000
_cell.angle_alpha   90.00
_cell.angle_beta   90.00
_cell.angle_gamma   90.00
#
_symmetry.space_group_name_H-M   'P 1'
#
loop_
_entity.id
_entity.type
_entity.pdbx_description
1 polymer ?
#
loop_
_entity_poly.entity_id
_entity_poly.type
_entity_poly.pdbx_seq_one_letter_code
_entity_poly.pdbx_strand_id
1 'polypeptide(L)'
;MCTLKLGRYFAFIFICFAIIHGIVAGSSYDIQPTLGCVPSIYVAVQYSAFFFYPILVGFLPIVIASSFSILAYHNVRHIVRRQLPIVRRKLDKQITAMVLMRVIIFVCLVLPYVTYRIYTVNFPTSRIMPMAYAISRLIQAIITSIYITNFVVNFYIFIIFSPRFRRQVKLVLGNI
;
A
#
# COMPACT_ATOMS: atom_id res chain seq x y z
N MET A 1 19.44 -10.20 -18.07
CA MET A 1 20.16 -9.35 -17.09
C MET A 1 19.42 -8.02 -16.96
N CYS A 2 18.93 -7.68 -15.77
CA CYS A 2 18.30 -6.38 -15.52
C CYS A 2 19.40 -5.37 -15.16
N THR A 3 19.64 -4.38 -16.03
CA THR A 3 20.68 -3.36 -15.79
C THR A 3 20.08 -2.14 -15.09
N LEU A 4 20.88 -1.45 -14.28
CA LEU A 4 20.43 -0.25 -13.56
C LEU A 4 19.97 0.88 -14.50
N LYS A 5 20.51 0.90 -15.73
CA LYS A 5 20.08 1.79 -16.82
C LYS A 5 18.64 1.47 -17.27
N LEU A 6 18.32 0.19 -17.47
CA LEU A 6 16.98 -0.25 -17.85
C LEU A 6 15.94 0.06 -16.76
N GLY A 7 16.31 -0.17 -15.49
CA GLY A 7 15.44 0.19 -14.36
C GLY A 7 15.12 1.68 -14.29
N ARG A 8 16.10 2.55 -14.61
CA ARG A 8 15.88 4.00 -14.71
C ARG A 8 14.90 4.37 -15.82
N TYR A 9 15.02 3.76 -17.00
CA TYR A 9 14.06 3.99 -18.09
C TYR A 9 12.64 3.58 -17.71
N PHE A 10 12.46 2.40 -17.11
CA PHE A 10 11.13 1.97 -16.65
C PHE A 10 10.57 2.89 -15.57
N ALA A 11 11.38 3.33 -14.61
CA ALA A 11 10.95 4.27 -13.60
C ALA A 11 10.48 5.60 -14.22
N PHE A 12 11.24 6.13 -15.18
CA PHE A 12 10.87 7.37 -15.88
C PHE A 12 9.54 7.22 -16.64
N ILE A 13 9.41 6.15 -17.43
CA ILE A 13 8.17 5.84 -18.18
C ILE A 13 6.98 5.72 -17.22
N PHE A 14 7.17 5.02 -16.09
CA PHE A 14 6.12 4.85 -15.09
C PHE A 14 5.71 6.17 -14.43
N ILE A 15 6.67 7.06 -14.13
CA ILE A 15 6.39 8.40 -13.59
C ILE A 15 5.59 9.22 -14.60
N CYS A 16 6.02 9.28 -15.86
CA CYS A 16 5.31 10.00 -16.91
C CYS A 16 3.88 9.47 -17.07
N PHE A 17 3.72 8.14 -17.12
CA PHE A 17 2.42 7.51 -17.18
C PHE A 17 1.54 7.87 -15.97
N ALA A 18 2.09 7.83 -14.75
CA ALA A 18 1.38 8.18 -13.53
C ALA A 18 0.93 9.64 -13.51
N ILE A 19 1.76 10.58 -13.99
CA ILE A 19 1.41 12.00 -14.08
C ILE A 19 0.26 12.20 -15.08
N ILE A 20 0.39 11.65 -16.29
CA ILE A 20 -0.65 11.77 -17.33
C ILE A 20 -1.96 11.16 -16.83
N HIS A 21 -1.88 9.96 -16.26
CA HIS A 21 -3.03 9.27 -15.68
C HIS A 21 -3.67 10.07 -14.55
N GLY A 22 -2.87 10.66 -13.66
CA GLY A 22 -3.34 11.49 -12.56
C GLY A 22 -4.05 12.76 -13.03
N ILE A 23 -3.57 13.41 -14.10
CA ILE A 23 -4.23 14.59 -14.69
C ILE A 23 -5.60 14.22 -15.28
N VAL A 24 -5.65 13.15 -16.09
CA VAL A 24 -6.91 12.68 -16.71
C VAL A 24 -7.91 12.20 -15.66
N ALA A 25 -7.43 11.52 -14.62
CA ALA A 25 -8.25 11.17 -13.49
C ALA A 25 -8.76 12.45 -12.81
N GLY A 26 -7.90 13.39 -12.45
CA GLY A 26 -8.29 14.63 -11.78
C GLY A 26 -9.36 15.43 -12.51
N SER A 27 -9.29 15.53 -13.84
CA SER A 27 -10.30 16.23 -14.64
C SER A 27 -11.66 15.53 -14.71
N SER A 28 -11.70 14.23 -14.39
CA SER A 28 -12.91 13.41 -14.48
C SER A 28 -13.66 13.31 -13.15
N TYR A 29 -13.16 13.94 -12.09
CA TYR A 29 -13.78 13.93 -10.77
C TYR A 29 -14.44 15.27 -10.50
N ASP A 30 -15.58 15.21 -9.83
CA ASP A 30 -16.30 16.37 -9.35
C ASP A 30 -16.49 16.27 -7.84
N ILE A 31 -16.54 17.43 -7.19
CA ILE A 31 -16.75 17.52 -5.75
C ILE A 31 -18.25 17.40 -5.52
N GLN A 32 -18.70 16.18 -5.23
CA GLN A 32 -20.04 16.01 -4.72
C GLN A 32 -20.03 16.21 -3.20
N PRO A 33 -20.86 17.13 -2.66
CA PRO A 33 -20.97 17.31 -1.21
C PRO A 33 -21.44 16.03 -0.48
N THR A 34 -21.91 15.01 -1.22
CA THR A 34 -22.51 13.75 -0.76
C THR A 34 -21.49 12.64 -0.50
N LEU A 35 -20.41 12.58 -1.27
CA LEU A 35 -19.49 11.44 -1.36
C LEU A 35 -18.02 11.90 -1.37
N GLY A 36 -17.79 13.22 -1.40
CA GLY A 36 -16.48 13.81 -1.62
C GLY A 36 -16.17 13.85 -3.12
N CYS A 37 -14.91 13.66 -3.45
CA CYS A 37 -14.45 13.64 -4.83
C CYS A 37 -14.88 12.31 -5.50
N VAL A 38 -15.81 12.37 -6.44
CA VAL A 38 -16.32 11.20 -7.16
C VAL A 38 -16.25 11.39 -8.69
N PRO A 39 -16.12 10.31 -9.48
CA PRO A 39 -16.09 10.42 -10.93
C PRO A 39 -17.43 10.96 -11.45
N SER A 40 -17.41 12.02 -12.25
CA SER A 40 -18.62 12.67 -12.78
C SER A 40 -19.15 12.01 -14.06
N ILE A 41 -18.26 11.36 -14.83
CA ILE A 41 -18.59 10.75 -16.12
C ILE A 41 -18.75 9.23 -15.95
N TYR A 42 -19.76 8.64 -16.58
CA TYR A 42 -20.04 7.20 -16.54
C TYR A 42 -18.80 6.33 -16.87
N VAL A 43 -18.05 6.73 -17.90
CA VAL A 43 -16.81 6.03 -18.30
C VAL A 43 -15.78 6.02 -17.16
N ALA A 44 -15.65 7.12 -16.42
CA ALA A 44 -14.72 7.21 -15.30
C ALA A 44 -15.19 6.38 -14.08
N VAL A 45 -16.50 6.24 -13.88
CA VAL A 45 -17.08 5.33 -12.86
C VAL A 45 -16.73 3.87 -13.19
N GLN A 46 -16.98 3.44 -14.43
CA GLN A 46 -16.65 2.09 -14.91
C GLN A 46 -15.15 1.81 -14.82
N TYR A 47 -14.33 2.75 -15.30
CA TYR A 47 -12.88 2.68 -15.19
C TYR A 47 -12.42 2.54 -13.73
N SER A 48 -13.01 3.32 -12.82
CA SER A 48 -12.67 3.30 -11.41
C SER A 48 -13.02 1.96 -10.75
N ALA A 49 -14.24 1.47 -11.00
CA ALA A 49 -14.78 0.25 -10.42
C ALA A 49 -14.07 -1.03 -10.92
N PHE A 50 -13.80 -1.13 -12.22
CA PHE A 50 -13.35 -2.38 -12.84
C PHE A 50 -11.86 -2.43 -13.14
N PHE A 51 -11.18 -1.28 -13.22
CA PHE A 51 -9.76 -1.24 -13.55
C PHE A 51 -8.93 -0.57 -12.45
N PHE A 52 -9.23 0.66 -12.08
CA PHE A 52 -8.37 1.44 -11.17
C PHE A 52 -8.26 0.82 -9.79
N TYR A 53 -9.37 0.64 -9.07
CA TYR A 53 -9.32 0.08 -7.72
C TYR A 53 -8.85 -1.39 -7.70
N PRO A 54 -9.45 -2.32 -8.47
CA PRO A 54 -9.08 -3.73 -8.37
C PRO A 54 -7.68 -4.00 -8.94
N ILE A 55 -7.28 -3.36 -10.04
CA ILE A 55 -6.02 -3.69 -10.73
C ILE A 55 -4.89 -2.77 -10.27
N LEU A 56 -5.02 -1.45 -10.47
CA LEU A 56 -3.93 -0.51 -10.21
C LEU A 56 -3.65 -0.30 -8.71
N VAL A 57 -4.69 -0.27 -7.87
CA VAL A 57 -4.53 -0.04 -6.42
C VAL A 57 -4.43 -1.35 -5.63
N GLY A 58 -5.19 -2.37 -6.02
CA GLY A 58 -5.22 -3.66 -5.35
C GLY A 58 -4.20 -4.66 -5.90
N PHE A 59 -4.54 -5.31 -7.00
CA PHE A 59 -3.86 -6.52 -7.48
C PHE A 59 -2.41 -6.27 -7.88
N LEU A 60 -2.15 -5.25 -8.71
CA LEU A 60 -0.81 -5.00 -9.25
C LEU A 60 0.21 -4.68 -8.14
N PRO A 61 -0.05 -3.75 -7.19
CA PRO A 61 0.87 -3.50 -6.08
C PRO A 61 1.07 -4.73 -5.20
N ILE A 62 0.03 -5.51 -4.93
CA ILE A 62 0.11 -6.73 -4.12
C ILE A 62 0.99 -7.79 -4.79
N VAL A 63 0.81 -8.03 -6.10
CA VAL A 63 1.60 -8.99 -6.87
C VAL A 63 3.05 -8.56 -6.96
N ILE A 64 3.31 -7.29 -7.23
CA ILE A 64 4.67 -6.74 -7.28
C ILE A 64 5.34 -6.86 -5.91
N ALA A 65 4.70 -6.40 -4.83
CA ALA A 65 5.26 -6.45 -3.49
C ALA A 65 5.51 -7.90 -3.03
N SER A 66 4.58 -8.82 -3.31
CA SER A 66 4.69 -10.23 -2.94
C SER A 66 5.80 -10.92 -3.72
N SER A 67 5.89 -10.71 -5.04
CA SER A 67 6.96 -11.29 -5.86
C SER A 67 8.34 -10.82 -5.43
N PHE A 68 8.53 -9.51 -5.20
CA PHE A 68 9.79 -8.98 -4.68
C PHE A 68 10.13 -9.51 -3.28
N SER A 69 9.13 -9.63 -2.40
CA SER A 69 9.33 -10.18 -1.05
C SER A 69 9.73 -11.66 -1.08
N ILE A 70 9.09 -12.46 -1.92
CA ILE A 70 9.42 -13.88 -2.12
C ILE A 70 10.82 -14.01 -2.72
N LEU A 71 11.15 -13.22 -3.74
CA LEU A 71 12.47 -13.23 -4.36
C LEU A 71 13.57 -12.83 -3.38
N ALA A 72 13.32 -11.81 -2.55
CA ALA A 72 14.22 -11.41 -1.48
C ALA A 72 14.43 -12.54 -0.46
N TYR A 73 13.36 -13.24 -0.07
CA TYR A 73 13.42 -14.39 0.82
C TYR A 73 14.25 -15.55 0.23
N HIS A 74 14.01 -15.89 -1.04
CA HIS A 74 14.79 -16.92 -1.74
C HIS A 74 16.28 -16.55 -1.85
N ASN A 75 16.58 -15.30 -2.18
CA ASN A 75 17.96 -14.81 -2.26
C ASN A 75 18.67 -14.91 -0.91
N VAL A 76 18.04 -14.49 0.18
CA VAL A 76 18.65 -14.62 1.52
C VAL A 76 18.84 -16.08 1.90
N ARG A 77 17.88 -16.97 1.62
CA ARG A 77 18.04 -18.41 1.88
C ARG A 77 19.18 -19.03 1.07
N HIS A 78 19.41 -18.58 -0.15
CA HIS A 78 20.50 -19.05 -1.00
C HIS A 78 21.86 -18.53 -0.51
N ILE A 79 21.93 -17.24 -0.14
CA ILE A 79 23.13 -16.60 0.42
C ILE A 79 23.56 -17.28 1.73
N VAL A 80 22.59 -17.65 2.57
CA VAL A 80 22.80 -18.40 3.82
C VAL A 80 23.57 -19.72 3.62
N ARG A 81 23.47 -20.36 2.46
CA ARG A 81 24.21 -21.60 2.15
C ARG A 81 25.68 -21.35 1.81
N ARG A 82 26.06 -20.12 1.43
CA ARG A 82 27.46 -19.72 1.26
C ARG A 82 28.00 -19.26 2.61
N GLN A 83 29.23 -19.64 2.95
CA GLN A 83 29.87 -19.35 4.24
C GLN A 83 30.14 -17.84 4.43
N LEU A 84 29.10 -17.06 4.70
CA LEU A 84 29.22 -15.66 5.08
C LEU A 84 29.32 -15.51 6.60
N PRO A 85 29.97 -14.44 7.09
CA PRO A 85 30.10 -14.18 8.52
C PRO A 85 28.73 -14.12 9.20
N ILE A 86 28.62 -14.77 10.36
CA ILE A 86 27.38 -14.99 11.13
C ILE A 86 26.61 -13.69 11.39
N VAL A 87 27.30 -12.57 11.56
CA VAL A 87 26.71 -11.25 11.82
C VAL A 87 25.91 -10.72 10.62
N ARG A 88 26.44 -10.81 9.39
CA ARG A 88 25.73 -10.37 8.18
C ARG A 88 24.48 -11.20 7.93
N ARG A 89 24.58 -12.52 8.17
CA ARG A 89 23.46 -13.46 8.02
C ARG A 89 22.26 -13.12 8.91
N LYS A 90 22.49 -12.75 10.17
CA LYS A 90 21.41 -12.37 11.10
C LYS A 90 20.70 -11.10 10.65
N LEU A 91 21.46 -10.12 10.15
CA LEU A 91 20.92 -8.86 9.65
C LEU A 91 20.05 -9.08 8.39
N ASP A 92 20.52 -9.84 7.41
CA ASP A 92 19.77 -10.10 6.17
C ASP A 92 18.48 -10.89 6.42
N LYS A 93 18.51 -11.85 7.35
CA LYS A 93 17.31 -12.58 7.80
C LYS A 93 16.31 -11.67 8.50
N GLN A 94 16.80 -10.73 9.31
CA GLN A 94 15.95 -9.76 10.00
C GLN A 94 15.28 -8.80 9.01
N ILE A 95 16.03 -8.27 8.03
CA ILE A 95 15.51 -7.36 7.00
C ILE A 95 14.48 -8.07 6.12
N THR A 96 14.74 -9.31 5.69
CA THR A 96 13.75 -10.05 4.86
C THR A 96 12.49 -10.42 5.63
N ALA A 97 12.61 -10.83 6.90
CA ALA A 97 11.44 -11.04 7.76
C ALA A 97 10.63 -9.75 7.94
N MET A 98 11.31 -8.61 8.10
CA MET A 98 10.68 -7.29 8.21
C MET A 98 9.89 -6.92 6.95
N VAL A 99 10.48 -7.12 5.76
CA VAL A 99 9.83 -6.85 4.46
C VAL A 99 8.62 -7.78 4.25
N LEU A 100 8.75 -9.07 4.58
CA LEU A 100 7.64 -10.02 4.44
C LEU A 100 6.46 -9.64 5.32
N MET A 101 6.72 -9.33 6.60
CA MET A 101 5.67 -8.87 7.52
C MET A 101 5.02 -7.56 7.03
N ARG A 102 5.83 -6.66 6.48
CA ARG A 102 5.33 -5.41 5.90
C ARG A 102 4.36 -5.66 4.75
N VAL A 103 4.68 -6.60 3.86
CA VAL A 103 3.83 -6.97 2.72
C VAL A 103 2.53 -7.63 3.19
N ILE A 104 2.59 -8.52 4.19
CA ILE A 104 1.40 -9.15 4.76
C ILE A 104 0.46 -8.09 5.35
N ILE A 105 1.00 -7.18 6.18
CA ILE A 105 0.20 -6.10 6.77
C ILE A 105 -0.36 -5.18 5.67
N PHE A 106 0.44 -4.84 4.66
CA PHE A 106 -0.01 -4.05 3.52
C PHE A 106 -1.22 -4.69 2.83
N VAL A 107 -1.16 -5.99 2.53
CA VAL A 107 -2.28 -6.73 1.92
C VAL A 107 -3.53 -6.67 2.82
N CYS A 108 -3.37 -6.97 4.12
CA CYS A 108 -4.48 -6.97 5.07
C CYS A 108 -5.14 -5.60 5.24
N LEU A 109 -4.38 -4.50 5.17
CA LEU A 109 -4.91 -3.14 5.34
C LEU A 109 -5.47 -2.54 4.04
N VAL A 110 -4.92 -2.91 2.88
CA VAL A 110 -5.34 -2.36 1.58
C VAL A 110 -6.57 -3.07 1.03
N LEU A 111 -6.70 -4.39 1.20
CA LEU A 111 -7.84 -5.14 0.66
C LEU A 111 -9.21 -4.61 1.11
N PRO A 112 -9.47 -4.37 2.42
CA PRO A 112 -10.76 -3.83 2.87
C PRO A 112 -11.08 -2.48 2.24
N TYR A 113 -10.07 -1.64 2.07
CA TYR A 113 -10.20 -0.33 1.43
C TYR A 113 -10.59 -0.48 -0.05
N VAL A 114 -9.89 -1.32 -0.81
CA VAL A 114 -10.18 -1.55 -2.23
C VAL A 114 -11.59 -2.11 -2.42
N THR A 115 -11.98 -3.13 -1.65
CA THR A 115 -13.31 -3.74 -1.71
C THR A 115 -14.41 -2.71 -1.40
N TYR A 116 -14.23 -1.92 -0.35
CA TYR A 116 -15.20 -0.88 0.01
C TYR A 116 -15.32 0.21 -1.07
N ARG A 117 -14.20 0.67 -1.64
CA ARG A 117 -14.23 1.66 -2.73
C ARG A 117 -14.99 1.12 -3.94
N ILE A 118 -14.75 -0.11 -4.35
CA ILE A 118 -15.50 -0.76 -5.44
C ILE A 118 -16.99 -0.80 -5.11
N TYR A 119 -17.36 -1.21 -3.88
CA TYR A 119 -18.76 -1.22 -3.45
C TYR A 119 -19.40 0.16 -3.54
N THR A 120 -18.78 1.19 -2.98
CA THR A 120 -19.35 2.56 -2.97
C THR A 120 -19.48 3.19 -4.35
N VAL A 121 -18.59 2.86 -5.29
CA VAL A 121 -18.64 3.37 -6.67
C VAL A 121 -19.77 2.72 -7.46
N ASN A 122 -20.06 1.44 -7.22
CA ASN A 122 -21.14 0.71 -7.91
C ASN A 122 -22.51 0.91 -7.26
N PHE A 123 -22.55 1.10 -5.94
CA PHE A 123 -23.79 1.20 -5.16
C PHE A 123 -23.80 2.51 -4.35
N PRO A 124 -23.98 3.67 -5.02
CA PRO A 124 -24.02 4.95 -4.32
C PRO A 124 -25.22 5.01 -3.37
N THR A 125 -24.97 5.22 -2.09
CA THR A 125 -26.03 5.33 -1.09
C THR A 125 -26.76 6.66 -1.23
N SER A 126 -28.08 6.61 -1.49
CA SER A 126 -28.91 7.81 -1.61
C SER A 126 -29.09 8.53 -0.26
N ARG A 127 -29.10 9.87 -0.29
CA ARG A 127 -29.35 10.72 0.89
C ARG A 127 -30.79 10.67 1.38
N ILE A 128 -31.71 10.15 0.58
CA ILE A 128 -33.13 10.04 0.93
C ILE A 128 -33.32 9.08 2.12
N MET A 129 -32.38 8.16 2.34
CA MET A 129 -32.38 7.22 3.46
C MET A 129 -31.27 7.58 4.47
N PRO A 130 -31.56 8.44 5.48
CA PRO A 130 -30.53 8.99 6.36
C PRO A 130 -29.80 7.93 7.19
N MET A 131 -30.50 6.86 7.59
CA MET A 131 -29.91 5.76 8.36
C MET A 131 -28.87 4.98 7.56
N ALA A 132 -29.19 4.59 6.32
CA ALA A 132 -28.26 3.89 5.44
C ALA A 132 -27.03 4.75 5.12
N TYR A 133 -27.23 6.05 4.90
CA TYR A 133 -26.15 7.00 4.68
C TYR A 133 -25.23 7.14 5.90
N ALA A 134 -25.79 7.26 7.12
CA ALA A 134 -25.00 7.34 8.35
C ALA A 134 -24.13 6.09 8.56
N ILE A 135 -24.68 4.90 8.31
CA ILE A 135 -23.95 3.63 8.37
C ILE A 135 -22.80 3.62 7.35
N SER A 136 -23.07 4.02 6.10
CA SER A 136 -22.04 4.03 5.04
C SER A 136 -20.88 4.96 5.39
N ARG A 137 -21.15 6.11 6.01
CA ARG A 137 -20.14 7.07 6.47
C ARG A 137 -19.32 6.55 7.65
N LEU A 138 -19.95 5.86 8.61
CA LEU A 138 -19.22 5.23 9.70
C LEU A 138 -18.26 4.15 9.17
N ILE A 139 -18.73 3.31 8.25
CA ILE A 139 -17.90 2.29 7.59
C ILE A 139 -16.74 2.96 6.84
N GLN A 140 -17.00 4.05 6.11
CA GLN A 140 -15.96 4.82 5.42
C GLN A 140 -14.87 5.28 6.37
N ALA A 141 -15.26 5.87 7.50
CA ALA A 141 -14.34 6.39 8.50
C ALA A 141 -13.46 5.28 9.10
N ILE A 142 -14.07 4.14 9.45
CA ILE A 142 -13.35 2.97 9.99
C ILE A 142 -12.33 2.45 8.97
N ILE A 143 -12.77 2.19 7.73
CA ILE A 143 -11.91 1.61 6.69
C ILE A 143 -10.79 2.56 6.29
N THR A 144 -11.08 3.86 6.19
CA THR A 144 -10.06 4.88 5.88
C THR A 144 -9.05 4.99 7.02
N SER A 145 -9.50 4.89 8.28
CA SER A 145 -8.60 4.89 9.44
C SER A 145 -7.67 3.67 9.40
N ILE A 146 -8.21 2.48 9.16
CA ILE A 146 -7.42 1.24 8.97
C ILE A 146 -6.42 1.42 7.84
N TYR A 147 -6.83 1.96 6.69
CA TYR A 147 -5.94 2.22 5.57
C TYR A 147 -4.79 3.18 5.93
N ILE A 148 -5.08 4.27 6.65
CA ILE A 148 -4.06 5.26 7.05
C ILE A 148 -3.07 4.67 8.06
N THR A 149 -3.48 3.72 8.92
CA THR A 149 -2.53 3.05 9.85
C THR A 149 -1.38 2.36 9.11
N ASN A 150 -1.59 1.99 7.85
CA ASN A 150 -0.56 1.43 6.98
C ASN A 150 0.69 2.33 6.89
N PHE A 151 0.57 3.65 7.00
CA PHE A 151 1.74 4.55 6.99
C PHE A 151 2.55 4.49 8.30
N VAL A 152 1.88 4.24 9.43
CA VAL A 152 2.49 4.21 10.76
C VAL A 152 3.13 2.85 11.06
N VAL A 153 2.63 1.78 10.45
CA VAL A 153 3.13 0.40 10.62
C VAL A 153 4.64 0.28 10.46
N ASN A 154 5.26 1.07 9.57
CA ASN A 154 6.72 1.06 9.39
C ASN A 154 7.47 1.28 10.71
N PHE A 155 7.04 2.28 11.51
CA PHE A 155 7.67 2.61 12.78
C PHE A 155 7.58 1.45 13.79
N TYR A 156 6.40 0.86 13.94
CA TYR A 156 6.18 -0.26 14.85
C TYR A 156 6.97 -1.50 14.46
N ILE A 157 7.04 -1.79 13.15
CA ILE A 157 7.85 -2.89 12.63
C ILE A 157 9.33 -2.69 13.00
N PHE A 158 9.86 -1.47 12.87
CA PHE A 158 11.24 -1.18 13.28
C PHE A 158 11.46 -1.38 14.78
N ILE A 159 10.52 -0.96 15.63
CA ILE A 159 10.62 -1.19 17.08
C ILE A 159 10.62 -2.68 17.42
N ILE A 160 9.73 -3.47 16.83
CA ILE A 160 9.57 -4.89 17.19
C ILE A 160 10.77 -5.71 16.70
N PHE A 161 11.15 -5.53 15.43
CA PHE A 161 12.12 -6.39 14.77
C PHE A 161 13.56 -5.89 14.85
N SER A 162 13.82 -4.59 15.12
CA SER A 162 15.17 -4.04 15.18
C SER A 162 15.68 -3.81 16.62
N PRO A 163 16.51 -4.72 17.17
CA PRO A 163 17.10 -4.52 18.49
C PRO A 163 18.06 -3.33 18.53
N ARG A 164 18.70 -2.98 17.41
CA ARG A 164 19.54 -1.78 17.30
C ARG A 164 18.70 -0.51 17.43
N PHE A 165 17.57 -0.44 16.73
CA PHE A 165 16.65 0.69 16.82
C PHE A 165 16.12 0.86 18.24
N ARG A 166 15.73 -0.23 18.92
CA ARG A 166 15.32 -0.19 20.33
C ARG A 166 16.40 0.38 21.27
N ARG A 167 17.67 0.02 21.05
CA ARG A 167 18.78 0.58 21.84
C ARG A 167 18.95 2.07 21.59
N GLN A 168 18.88 2.51 20.34
CA GLN A 168 18.95 3.94 20.00
C GLN A 168 17.80 4.73 20.61
N VAL A 169 16.57 4.24 20.52
CA VAL A 169 15.40 4.88 21.14
C VAL A 169 15.56 4.97 22.66
N LYS A 170 16.03 3.91 23.32
CA LYS A 170 16.32 3.95 24.76
C LYS A 170 17.42 4.95 25.14
N LEU A 171 18.47 5.08 24.32
CA LEU A 171 19.54 6.05 24.56
C LEU A 171 19.06 7.50 24.42
N VAL A 172 18.16 7.77 23.47
CA VAL A 172 17.56 9.10 23.30
C VAL A 172 16.58 9.41 24.43
N LEU A 173 15.71 8.47 24.78
CA LEU A 173 14.69 8.65 25.83
C LEU A 173 15.26 8.61 27.26
N GLY A 174 16.40 7.95 27.48
CA GLY A 174 17.08 7.91 28.78
C GLY A 174 18.00 9.10 29.06
N ASN A 175 18.22 9.95 28.05
CA ASN A 175 18.97 11.22 28.16
C ASN A 175 18.02 12.45 28.21
N ILE A 176 16.73 12.22 28.39
CA ILE A 176 15.69 13.22 28.68
C ILE A 176 15.21 12.97 30.10
#